data_AF-A0A963EAS9-F1
#
_entry.id   AF-A0A963EAS9-F1
#
_cell.length_a   1.000
_cell.length_b   1.000
_cell.length_c   1.000
_cell.angle_alpha   90.00
_cell.angle_beta   90.00
_cell.angle_gamma   90.00
#
_symmetry.space_group_name_H-M   'P 1'
#
loop_
_entity.id
_entity.type
_entity.pdbx_description
1 polymer ?
#
loop_
_entity_poly.entity_id
_entity_poly.type
_entity_poly.pdbx_seq_one_letter_code
_entity_poly.pdbx_strand_id
1 'polypeptide(L)'
;MNVLLTACASTTSLTTTHHAVNGVAFDKLKRHEHEALAKEFNNKANEMWAKAEEKKVLLKHKSYSSQFGKNRKNAKSRIKYKIHKYEQAAAKYREIADGHQKMAIELTSLQSAESAKVDADKGQLDKAKVILDETSASGNIGKF
;
A
#
# COMPACT_ATOMS: atom_id res chain seq x y z
N MET A 1 -27.04 18.01 -37.50
CA MET A 1 -27.34 17.76 -36.07
C MET A 1 -26.23 18.40 -35.25
N ASN A 2 -26.52 19.52 -34.61
CA ASN A 2 -25.56 20.25 -33.77
C ASN A 2 -25.54 19.64 -32.37
N VAL A 3 -24.38 19.20 -31.91
CA VAL A 3 -24.16 18.79 -30.52
C VAL A 3 -23.64 20.01 -29.76
N LEU A 4 -24.49 20.61 -28.92
CA LEU A 4 -24.07 21.54 -27.89
C LEU A 4 -23.51 20.73 -26.71
N LEU A 5 -22.22 20.87 -26.44
CA LEU A 5 -21.61 20.39 -25.20
C LEU A 5 -21.71 21.49 -24.13
N THR A 6 -22.35 21.12 -23.02
CA THR A 6 -22.62 21.97 -21.87
C THR A 6 -21.62 21.69 -20.73
N ALA A 7 -21.28 22.78 -20.03
CA ALA A 7 -20.73 22.91 -18.68
C ALA A 7 -19.24 22.63 -18.42
N CYS A 8 -18.47 23.72 -18.33
CA CYS A 8 -17.35 23.82 -17.38
C CYS A 8 -17.94 24.15 -15.99
N ALA A 9 -17.94 23.20 -15.07
CA ALA A 9 -18.18 23.47 -13.65
C ALA A 9 -16.84 23.82 -12.98
N SER A 10 -16.79 24.97 -12.31
CA SER A 10 -15.64 25.48 -11.59
C SER A 10 -15.20 24.51 -10.49
N THR A 11 -13.92 24.14 -10.48
CA THR A 11 -13.29 23.40 -9.39
C THR A 11 -13.15 24.33 -8.18
N THR A 12 -13.98 24.13 -7.16
CA THR A 12 -13.72 24.65 -5.82
C THR A 12 -12.57 23.85 -5.20
N SER A 13 -11.42 24.50 -5.00
CA SER A 13 -10.32 23.92 -4.24
C SER A 13 -10.74 23.77 -2.78
N LEU A 14 -10.92 22.52 -2.32
CA LEU A 14 -11.10 22.21 -0.90
C LEU A 14 -9.77 22.41 -0.16
N THR A 15 -9.70 23.47 0.64
CA THR A 15 -8.69 23.64 1.69
C THR A 15 -8.94 22.59 2.78
N THR A 16 -8.05 21.60 2.87
CA THR A 16 -8.07 20.61 3.95
C THR A 16 -7.40 21.22 5.18
N THR A 17 -8.20 21.61 6.17
CA THR A 17 -7.77 21.90 7.54
C THR A 17 -7.39 20.58 8.22
N HIS A 18 -6.09 20.34 8.39
CA HIS A 18 -5.57 19.22 9.18
C HIS A 18 -5.72 19.55 10.69
N HIS A 19 -6.80 19.06 11.32
CA HIS A 19 -6.90 18.97 12.77
C HIS A 19 -6.21 17.67 13.24
N ALA A 20 -5.09 17.83 13.95
CA ALA A 20 -4.09 16.81 14.30
C ALA A 20 -4.50 15.78 15.37
N VAL A 21 -5.79 15.49 15.56
CA VAL A 21 -6.26 14.49 16.56
C VAL A 21 -6.64 13.15 15.91
N ASN A 22 -6.72 13.08 14.57
CA ASN A 22 -7.13 11.87 13.82
C ASN A 22 -6.01 11.22 12.97
N GLY A 23 -4.78 11.76 12.99
CA GLY A 23 -3.70 11.33 12.09
C GLY A 23 -3.31 9.85 12.26
N VAL A 24 -3.07 9.42 13.50
CA VAL A 24 -2.64 8.06 13.82
C VAL A 24 -3.66 6.98 13.42
N ALA A 25 -4.95 7.24 13.60
CA ALA A 25 -6.03 6.30 13.23
C ALA A 25 -6.19 6.21 11.71
N PHE A 26 -6.05 7.34 11.02
CA PHE A 26 -6.10 7.44 9.56
C PHE A 26 -4.91 6.72 8.90
N ASP A 27 -3.70 6.89 9.41
CA ASP A 27 -2.50 6.20 8.89
C ASP A 27 -2.56 4.69 9.12
N LYS A 28 -3.17 4.26 10.24
CA LYS A 28 -3.42 2.83 10.50
C LYS A 28 -4.39 2.25 9.48
N LEU A 29 -5.46 2.96 9.15
CA LEU A 29 -6.42 2.54 8.13
C LEU A 29 -5.75 2.41 6.76
N LYS A 30 -5.01 3.45 6.33
CA LYS A 30 -4.26 3.44 5.06
C LYS A 30 -3.24 2.31 4.96
N ARG A 31 -2.56 1.98 6.06
CA ARG A 31 -1.64 0.84 6.10
C ARG A 31 -2.39 -0.46 5.79
N HIS A 32 -3.51 -0.71 6.45
CA HIS A 32 -4.31 -1.91 6.22
C HIS A 32 -4.86 -1.98 4.80
N GLU A 33 -5.23 -0.85 4.20
CA GLU A 33 -5.62 -0.79 2.78
C GLU A 33 -4.47 -1.20 1.85
N HIS A 34 -3.26 -0.68 2.07
CA HIS A 34 -2.09 -1.07 1.29
C HIS A 34 -1.70 -2.54 1.49
N GLU A 35 -1.80 -3.07 2.71
CA GLU A 35 -1.61 -4.51 2.97
C GLU A 35 -2.63 -5.38 2.20
N ALA A 36 -3.90 -4.96 2.20
CA ALA A 36 -4.96 -5.66 1.48
C ALA A 36 -4.72 -5.66 -0.04
N LEU A 37 -4.34 -4.50 -0.60
CA LEU A 37 -4.01 -4.37 -2.03
C LEU A 37 -2.77 -5.20 -2.41
N ALA A 38 -1.72 -5.17 -1.58
CA ALA A 38 -0.54 -6.00 -1.80
C ALA A 38 -0.90 -7.49 -1.87
N LYS A 39 -1.74 -7.97 -0.95
CA LYS A 39 -2.22 -9.35 -0.93
C LYS A 39 -3.05 -9.69 -2.18
N GLU A 40 -3.96 -8.80 -2.59
CA GLU A 40 -4.79 -9.01 -3.77
C GLU A 40 -3.95 -9.15 -5.04
N PHE A 41 -3.00 -8.24 -5.26
CA PHE A 41 -2.13 -8.28 -6.42
C PHE A 41 -1.17 -9.47 -6.38
N ASN A 42 -0.69 -9.87 -5.21
CA ASN A 42 0.11 -11.09 -5.07
C ASN A 42 -0.71 -12.34 -5.45
N ASN A 43 -1.97 -12.43 -5.02
CA ASN A 43 -2.87 -13.51 -5.43
C ASN A 43 -3.07 -13.54 -6.95
N LYS A 44 -3.28 -12.38 -7.59
CA LYS A 44 -3.36 -12.26 -9.06
C LYS A 44 -2.07 -12.70 -9.74
N ALA A 45 -0.91 -12.34 -9.18
CA ALA A 45 0.38 -12.78 -9.69
C ALA A 45 0.52 -14.31 -9.65
N ASN A 46 0.14 -14.93 -8.54
CA ASN A 46 0.14 -16.38 -8.37
C ASN A 46 -0.82 -17.09 -9.34
N GLU A 47 -2.01 -16.52 -9.55
CA GLU A 47 -2.98 -17.04 -10.51
C GLU A 47 -2.42 -17.01 -11.95
N MET A 48 -1.80 -15.89 -12.35
CA MET A 48 -1.16 -15.79 -13.67
C MET A 48 -0.01 -16.79 -13.77
N TRP A 49 0.73 -17.00 -12.70
CA TRP A 49 1.84 -17.94 -12.71
C TRP A 49 1.38 -19.39 -12.88
N ALA A 50 0.34 -19.78 -12.15
CA ALA A 50 -0.32 -21.08 -12.29
C ALA A 50 -0.82 -21.31 -13.72
N LYS A 51 -1.44 -20.30 -14.35
CA LYS A 51 -1.86 -20.37 -15.76
C LYS A 51 -0.69 -20.58 -16.71
N ALA A 52 0.45 -19.92 -16.49
CA ALA A 52 1.63 -20.14 -17.32
C ALA A 52 2.17 -21.57 -17.19
N GLU A 53 2.21 -22.10 -15.96
CA GLU A 53 2.70 -23.46 -15.70
C GLU A 53 1.79 -24.53 -16.33
N GLU A 54 0.47 -24.35 -16.25
CA GLU A 54 -0.50 -25.19 -16.96
C GLU A 54 -0.21 -25.21 -18.49
N LYS A 55 0.07 -24.04 -19.09
CA LYS A 55 0.42 -23.97 -20.52
C LYS A 55 1.79 -24.58 -20.83
N LYS A 56 2.76 -24.52 -19.92
CA LYS A 56 4.06 -25.21 -20.06
C LYS A 56 3.90 -26.72 -20.07
N VAL A 57 3.08 -27.25 -19.17
CA VAL A 57 2.73 -28.69 -19.14
C VAL A 57 2.06 -29.10 -20.45
N LEU A 58 1.07 -28.34 -20.94
CA LEU A 58 0.42 -28.60 -22.23
C LEU A 58 1.40 -28.55 -23.41
N LEU A 59 2.38 -27.66 -23.38
CA LEU A 59 3.40 -27.57 -24.43
C LEU A 59 4.32 -28.79 -24.44
N LYS A 60 4.73 -29.28 -23.26
CA LYS A 60 5.53 -30.51 -23.10
C LYS A 60 4.76 -31.73 -23.61
N HIS A 61 3.51 -31.94 -23.19
CA HIS A 61 2.71 -33.08 -23.67
C HIS A 61 2.45 -33.05 -25.18
N LYS A 62 2.23 -31.87 -25.79
CA LYS A 62 2.07 -31.73 -27.25
C LYS A 62 3.35 -31.94 -28.05
N SER A 63 4.54 -32.06 -27.44
CA SER A 63 5.79 -32.24 -28.18
C SER A 63 6.07 -33.68 -28.61
N TYR A 64 5.46 -34.70 -27.99
CA TYR A 64 5.82 -36.11 -28.17
C TYR A 64 5.23 -36.82 -29.40
N SER A 65 4.21 -36.27 -30.09
CA SER A 65 3.71 -36.87 -31.35
C SER A 65 4.40 -36.22 -32.56
N SER A 66 5.50 -36.85 -33.00
CA SER A 66 6.54 -36.26 -33.86
C SER A 66 6.26 -36.22 -35.37
N GLN A 67 5.01 -36.18 -35.82
CA GLN A 67 4.70 -36.14 -37.25
C GLN A 67 3.58 -35.11 -37.50
N PHE A 68 3.62 -34.36 -38.61
CA PHE A 68 2.59 -33.43 -39.15
C PHE A 68 2.68 -31.90 -38.86
N GLY A 69 3.06 -31.13 -39.92
CA GLY A 69 2.34 -29.94 -40.46
C GLY A 69 2.61 -28.50 -39.94
N LYS A 70 2.44 -27.49 -40.81
CA LYS A 70 2.45 -26.03 -40.50
C LYS A 70 1.44 -25.64 -39.40
N ASN A 71 0.25 -26.25 -39.40
CA ASN A 71 -0.82 -25.95 -38.43
C ASN A 71 -0.42 -26.27 -36.98
N ARG A 72 0.36 -27.34 -36.76
CA ARG A 72 0.85 -27.71 -35.43
C ARG A 72 1.97 -26.77 -34.95
N LYS A 73 2.82 -26.25 -35.85
CA LYS A 73 3.82 -25.20 -35.53
C LYS A 73 3.13 -23.92 -35.04
N ASN A 74 2.05 -23.51 -35.71
CA ASN A 74 1.24 -22.36 -35.30
C ASN A 74 0.60 -22.56 -33.92
N ALA A 75 0.08 -23.77 -33.64
CA ALA A 75 -0.47 -24.09 -32.33
C ALA A 75 0.59 -24.00 -31.20
N LYS A 76 1.81 -24.53 -31.42
CA LYS A 76 2.92 -24.40 -30.46
C LYS A 76 3.30 -22.95 -30.22
N SER A 77 3.38 -22.14 -31.29
CA SER A 77 3.67 -20.70 -31.18
C SER A 77 2.61 -19.97 -30.34
N ARG A 78 1.33 -20.24 -30.58
CA ARG A 78 0.22 -19.68 -29.78
C ARG A 78 0.32 -20.03 -28.30
N ILE A 79 0.69 -21.27 -27.96
CA ILE A 79 0.86 -21.69 -26.57
C ILE A 79 2.06 -20.96 -25.94
N LYS A 80 3.20 -20.88 -26.63
CA LYS A 80 4.39 -20.13 -26.17
C LYS A 80 4.06 -18.65 -25.93
N TYR A 81 3.32 -18.03 -26.83
CA TYR A 81 2.86 -16.65 -26.68
C TYR A 81 2.00 -16.47 -25.42
N LYS A 82 1.07 -17.39 -25.15
CA LYS A 82 0.26 -17.35 -23.93
C LYS A 82 1.09 -17.51 -22.66
N ILE A 83 2.07 -18.43 -22.65
CA ILE A 83 3.01 -18.58 -21.52
C ILE A 83 3.68 -17.24 -21.22
N HIS A 84 4.27 -16.62 -22.24
CA HIS A 84 4.96 -15.36 -22.09
C HIS A 84 4.04 -14.23 -21.60
N LYS A 85 2.81 -14.15 -22.14
CA LYS A 85 1.82 -13.17 -21.69
C LYS A 85 1.45 -13.33 -20.22
N TYR A 86 1.27 -14.56 -19.74
CA TYR A 86 0.96 -14.83 -18.34
C TYR A 86 2.16 -14.54 -17.43
N GLU A 87 3.38 -14.88 -17.85
CA GLU A 87 4.61 -14.53 -17.13
C GLU A 87 4.78 -13.02 -16.97
N GLN A 88 4.60 -12.25 -18.04
CA GLN A 88 4.63 -10.79 -17.97
C GLN A 88 3.56 -10.23 -17.05
N ALA A 89 2.33 -10.77 -17.10
CA ALA A 89 1.26 -10.34 -16.23
C ALA A 89 1.56 -10.64 -14.75
N ALA A 90 2.09 -11.83 -14.46
CA ALA A 90 2.52 -12.22 -13.12
C ALA A 90 3.61 -11.27 -12.58
N ALA A 91 4.61 -10.93 -13.40
CA ALA A 91 5.67 -9.99 -13.01
C ALA A 91 5.12 -8.59 -12.70
N LYS A 92 4.22 -8.06 -13.54
CA LYS A 92 3.58 -6.77 -13.32
C LYS A 92 2.75 -6.73 -12.04
N TYR A 93 1.95 -7.77 -11.79
CA TYR A 93 1.17 -7.84 -10.55
C TYR A 93 2.06 -7.98 -9.31
N ARG A 94 3.19 -8.69 -9.42
CA ARG A 94 4.19 -8.74 -8.35
C ARG A 94 4.76 -7.36 -8.04
N GLU A 95 5.16 -6.61 -9.07
CA GLU A 95 5.71 -5.26 -8.92
C GLU A 95 4.72 -4.30 -8.22
N ILE A 96 3.44 -4.36 -8.61
CA ILE A 96 2.38 -3.58 -7.95
C ILE A 96 2.19 -4.00 -6.49
N ALA A 97 2.20 -5.31 -6.22
CA ALA A 97 2.10 -5.82 -4.85
C ALA A 97 3.27 -5.35 -3.96
N ASP A 98 4.49 -5.42 -4.48
CA ASP A 98 5.69 -4.95 -3.78
C ASP A 98 5.63 -3.44 -3.52
N GLY A 99 5.08 -2.65 -4.45
CA GLY A 99 4.83 -1.22 -4.28
C GLY A 99 3.88 -0.93 -3.12
N HIS A 100 2.74 -1.62 -3.05
CA HIS A 100 1.82 -1.50 -1.93
C HIS A 100 2.41 -1.95 -0.59
N GLN A 101 3.22 -3.02 -0.60
CA GLN A 101 3.91 -3.48 0.60
C GLN A 101 4.90 -2.43 1.12
N LYS A 102 5.66 -1.78 0.25
CA LYS A 102 6.57 -0.68 0.63
C LYS A 102 5.81 0.49 1.26
N MET A 103 4.69 0.90 0.65
CA MET A 103 3.86 1.97 1.22
C MET A 103 3.30 1.62 2.61
N ALA A 104 2.91 0.36 2.84
CA ALA A 104 2.49 -0.08 4.18
C ALA A 104 3.63 -0.03 5.21
N ILE A 105 4.84 -0.41 4.81
CA ILE A 105 6.04 -0.35 5.67
C ILE A 105 6.39 1.11 6.01
N GLU A 106 6.34 2.01 5.02
CA GLU A 106 6.59 3.45 5.22
C GLU A 106 5.60 4.07 6.23
N LEU A 107 4.32 3.72 6.17
CA LEU A 107 3.35 4.17 7.17
C LEU A 107 3.65 3.62 8.57
N THR A 108 4.21 2.41 8.67
CA THR A 108 4.61 1.83 9.96
C THR A 108 5.80 2.55 10.59
N SER A 109 6.79 2.91 9.77
CA SER A 109 7.99 3.61 10.24
C SER A 109 7.67 5.03 10.69
N LEU A 110 6.75 5.73 10.01
CA LEU A 110 6.27 7.04 10.41
C LEU A 110 5.51 7.00 11.75
N GLN A 111 4.61 6.03 11.94
CA GLN A 111 3.87 5.84 13.19
C GLN A 111 4.79 5.58 14.38
N SER A 112 5.87 4.81 14.19
CA SER A 112 6.84 4.48 15.24
C SER A 112 7.69 5.70 15.65
N ALA A 113 7.97 6.61 14.71
CA ALA A 113 8.70 7.85 14.98
C ALA A 113 7.83 8.93 15.63
N GLU A 114 6.52 8.94 15.38
CA GLU A 114 5.58 9.87 16.00
C GLU A 114 5.26 9.48 17.45
N SER A 115 5.05 8.18 17.75
CA SER A 115 4.86 7.71 19.13
C SER A 115 6.05 8.05 20.03
N ALA A 116 7.28 7.98 19.50
CA ALA A 116 8.48 8.34 20.25
C ALA A 116 8.57 9.84 20.61
N LYS A 117 7.88 10.72 19.88
CA LYS A 117 7.82 12.17 20.18
C LYS A 117 6.74 12.51 21.19
N VAL A 118 5.59 11.81 21.13
CA VAL A 118 4.49 11.98 22.10
C VAL A 118 4.93 11.60 23.52
N ASP A 119 5.79 10.59 23.66
CA ASP A 119 6.33 10.18 24.97
C ASP A 119 7.38 11.18 25.51
N ALA A 120 8.13 11.86 24.65
CA ALA A 120 9.09 12.89 25.03
C ALA A 120 8.43 14.22 25.49
N ASP A 121 7.24 14.52 24.98
CA ASP A 121 6.47 15.73 25.33
C ASP A 121 5.70 15.57 26.65
N LYS A 122 5.11 14.38 26.90
CA LYS A 122 4.48 14.05 28.19
C LYS A 122 5.46 14.13 29.37
N GLY A 123 6.71 13.70 29.17
CA GLY A 123 7.76 13.78 30.17
C GLY A 123 8.20 15.22 30.55
N GLN A 124 7.79 16.24 29.79
CA GLN A 124 8.03 17.65 30.11
C GLN A 124 6.84 18.29 30.84
N LEU A 125 5.60 17.87 30.55
CA LEU A 125 4.39 18.35 31.24
C LEU A 125 4.32 17.88 32.70
N ASP A 126 4.79 16.67 33.01
CA ASP A 126 4.83 16.17 34.40
C ASP A 126 5.85 16.93 35.28
N LYS A 127 6.93 17.45 34.68
CA LYS A 127 7.94 18.26 35.40
C LYS A 127 7.43 19.67 35.72
N ALA A 128 6.63 20.25 34.83
CA ALA A 128 6.03 21.57 35.06
C ALA A 128 4.95 21.53 36.17
N LYS A 129 4.25 20.40 36.33
CA LYS A 129 3.24 20.23 37.38
C LYS A 129 3.87 20.07 38.78
N VAL A 130 5.02 19.39 38.90
CA VAL A 130 5.74 19.24 40.18
C VAL A 130 6.25 20.59 40.71
N ILE A 131 6.66 21.51 39.83
CA ILE A 131 7.20 22.82 40.24
C ILE A 131 6.11 23.78 40.78
N LEU A 132 4.84 23.58 40.42
CA LEU A 132 3.72 24.43 40.91
C LEU A 132 3.22 24.04 42.31
N ASP A 133 3.47 22.81 42.76
CA ASP A 133 3.12 22.40 44.14
C ASP A 133 4.20 22.78 45.17
N GLU A 134 5.47 22.88 44.78
CA GLU A 134 6.57 23.24 45.69
C GLU A 134 6.65 24.74 46.03
N THR A 135 6.03 25.61 45.23
CA THR A 135 6.02 27.07 45.47
C THR A 135 4.90 27.56 46.39
N SER A 136 3.97 26.67 46.78
CA SER A 136 2.87 27.01 47.71
C SER A 136 3.20 26.74 49.18
N ALA A 137 4.37 26.16 49.49
CA ALA A 137 4.72 25.67 50.83
C ALA A 137 5.85 26.44 51.55
N SER A 138 6.33 27.58 51.02
CA SER A 138 7.32 28.40 51.72
C SER A 138 6.90 29.86 51.80
N GLY A 139 6.27 30.22 52.91
CA GLY A 139 5.84 31.58 53.18
C GLY A 139 5.28 31.80 54.59
N ASN A 140 5.84 31.13 55.60
CA ASN A 140 5.58 31.47 57.00
C ASN A 140 6.90 31.71 57.73
N ILE A 141 7.30 32.98 57.83
CA ILE A 141 8.13 33.63 58.86
C ILE A 141 7.80 35.12 58.69
N GLY A 142 7.19 35.88 59.59
CA GLY A 142 7.32 35.98 61.04
C GLY A 142 7.70 37.44 61.38
N LYS A 143 7.07 38.01 62.41
CA LYS A 143 7.51 39.16 63.24
C LYS A 143 7.39 40.58 62.61
N PHE A 144 7.04 41.66 63.30
CA PHE A 144 6.81 42.01 64.72
C PHE A 144 5.77 43.15 64.78
#